data_AF-A4V7E0-F1
#
_entry.id   AF-A4V7E0-F1
#
_cell.length_a   1.000
_cell.length_b   1.000
_cell.length_c   1.000
_cell.angle_alpha   90.00
_cell.angle_beta   90.00
_cell.angle_gamma   90.00
#
_symmetry.space_group_name_H-M   'P 1'
#
loop_
_entity.id
_entity.type
_entity.pdbx_description
1 polymer ?
#
loop_
_entity_poly.entity_id
_entity_poly.type
_entity_poly.pdbx_seq_one_letter_code
_entity_poly.pdbx_strand_id
1 'polypeptide(L)'
;MIMTEPLPIENCLLGSRLPSALRPIQPSEHRPKRSSCSLEKKMRSLRGCITAAVALFVAAIVPCSQASTWAPIRTTSGPSGWQSVVCDNATNGWRSCEMGLKVELVANPASIPATGEVTTITATVTDYYGGNVGEGTNLAWSTTSGTLGASQTATDANGQTSVTLRSSNVIGGATVTAATVTNEGQGSLFVPFTDAWAAIAPIYTGWANYESPYSCSGWTPDPSTVPAGSAYTQSQNCYQNQIAYRQDRQQSLVTGQIVNVGGPVPGYQTVLITQQQAAIGTQAPATPPPPAAATCEWVGQKNNNDMYSRKGWTYLTNNNTWLLYDVGPTGVGASAGKSWRGPVDYNGYRYTVGAKVGTMTAGRNFEYDLYQMCKAPL
;
A
#
# COMPACT_ATOMS: atom_id res chain seq x y z
N MET A 1 -2.44 35.38 37.31
CA MET A 1 -1.45 36.25 36.63
C MET A 1 -0.42 35.29 36.08
N ILE A 2 -0.43 34.85 34.82
CA ILE A 2 -0.74 35.49 33.54
C ILE A 2 -1.52 34.47 32.68
N MET A 3 -2.61 34.94 32.05
CA MET A 3 -3.34 34.23 31.01
C MET A 3 -2.67 34.50 29.66
N THR A 4 -2.72 33.56 28.72
CA THR A 4 -2.79 33.88 27.28
C THR A 4 -3.39 32.71 26.51
N GLU A 5 -4.61 32.96 26.01
CA GLU A 5 -5.31 32.22 24.96
C GLU A 5 -4.81 32.63 23.55
N PRO A 6 -5.21 31.90 22.48
CA PRO A 6 -4.59 31.90 21.15
C PRO A 6 -5.40 32.64 20.06
N LEU A 7 -4.98 32.49 18.79
CA LEU A 7 -5.64 32.71 17.46
C LEU A 7 -5.00 33.82 16.57
N PRO A 8 -5.20 33.87 15.22
CA PRO A 8 -5.80 32.91 14.26
C PRO A 8 -5.00 32.73 12.93
N ILE A 9 -5.50 31.80 12.11
CA ILE A 9 -5.24 31.62 10.67
C ILE A 9 -6.32 32.40 9.88
N GLU A 10 -5.94 33.18 8.84
CA GLU A 10 -6.75 33.35 7.63
C GLU A 10 -6.02 34.04 6.45
N ASN A 11 -6.18 33.43 5.27
CA ASN A 11 -6.31 33.96 3.91
C ASN A 11 -5.36 35.03 3.33
N CYS A 12 -4.67 34.63 2.23
CA CYS A 12 -4.37 35.55 1.13
C CYS A 12 -4.53 34.80 -0.22
N LEU A 13 -5.49 35.25 -1.02
CA LEU A 13 -5.82 34.80 -2.36
C LEU A 13 -5.19 35.71 -3.43
N LEU A 14 -4.89 35.09 -4.57
CA LEU A 14 -4.76 35.62 -5.94
C LEU A 14 -3.57 36.51 -6.34
N GLY A 15 -2.84 36.03 -7.35
CA GLY A 15 -2.13 36.90 -8.28
C GLY A 15 -1.05 36.22 -9.11
N SER A 16 -1.38 35.34 -10.07
CA SER A 16 -0.44 35.04 -11.17
C SER A 16 -1.16 34.85 -12.50
N ARG A 17 -0.77 35.72 -13.43
CA ARG A 17 -1.24 35.78 -14.83
C ARG A 17 -0.62 34.62 -15.62
N LEU A 18 -1.44 34.02 -16.48
CA LEU A 18 -1.02 33.16 -17.60
C LEU A 18 -0.06 33.90 -18.55
N PRO A 19 0.75 33.13 -19.30
CA PRO A 19 0.64 33.28 -20.74
C PRO A 19 0.59 31.93 -21.49
N SER A 20 -0.35 31.87 -22.42
CA SER A 20 -0.39 30.93 -23.53
C SER A 20 0.39 31.50 -24.72
N ALA A 21 1.19 30.68 -25.40
CA ALA A 21 1.17 30.46 -26.85
C ALA A 21 2.53 29.96 -27.36
N LEU A 22 2.52 28.72 -27.86
CA LEU A 22 3.57 28.08 -28.64
C LEU A 22 3.61 28.63 -30.08
N ARG A 23 4.81 28.96 -30.58
CA ARG A 23 5.20 28.83 -31.99
C ARG A 23 6.66 28.38 -32.07
N PRO A 24 7.02 27.44 -32.97
CA PRO A 24 8.38 26.91 -33.09
C PRO A 24 9.23 27.76 -34.04
N ILE A 25 10.47 28.05 -33.64
CA ILE A 25 11.53 28.61 -34.49
C ILE A 25 12.63 27.55 -34.59
N GLN A 26 13.00 27.23 -35.83
CA GLN A 26 14.06 26.30 -36.23
C GLN A 26 15.45 26.75 -35.74
N PRO A 27 16.36 25.85 -35.30
CA PRO A 27 17.76 26.19 -35.15
C PRO A 27 18.57 25.78 -36.39
N SER A 28 19.31 26.75 -36.93
CA SER A 28 20.29 26.61 -38.00
C SER A 28 21.53 25.84 -37.58
N GLU A 29 22.00 24.97 -38.47
CA GLU A 29 23.26 24.22 -38.40
C GLU A 29 24.49 25.10 -38.10
N HIS A 30 25.29 24.67 -37.12
CA HIS A 30 26.70 25.03 -37.05
C HIS A 30 27.54 23.76 -36.85
N ARG A 31 28.25 23.42 -37.94
CA ARG A 31 29.08 22.24 -38.11
C ARG A 31 30.52 22.60 -37.74
N PRO A 32 31.16 21.97 -36.74
CA PRO A 32 32.60 22.15 -36.52
C PRO A 32 33.39 21.28 -37.51
N LYS A 33 34.29 21.90 -38.28
CA LYS A 33 35.25 21.21 -39.16
C LYS A 33 36.29 20.47 -38.32
N ARG A 34 36.26 19.14 -38.37
CA ARG A 34 37.39 18.27 -38.00
C ARG A 34 38.36 18.17 -39.17
N SER A 35 39.63 18.38 -38.86
CA SER A 35 40.81 17.94 -39.59
C SER A 35 40.86 16.41 -39.61
N SER A 36 41.14 15.81 -40.77
CA SER A 36 41.71 14.47 -40.91
C SER A 36 42.22 14.30 -42.34
N CYS A 37 43.54 14.37 -42.48
CA CYS A 37 44.28 13.95 -43.66
C CYS A 37 44.38 12.42 -43.59
N SER A 38 43.73 11.71 -44.51
CA SER A 38 43.83 10.25 -44.64
C SER A 38 44.77 9.93 -45.79
N LEU A 39 45.82 9.19 -45.46
CA LEU A 39 46.83 8.64 -46.35
C LEU A 39 46.43 7.18 -46.61
N GLU A 40 46.14 6.78 -47.86
CA GLU A 40 46.37 5.39 -48.29
C GLU A 40 46.45 5.21 -49.82
N LYS A 41 47.61 4.66 -50.23
CA LYS A 41 47.90 3.72 -51.34
C LYS A 41 47.16 3.83 -52.69
N LYS A 42 47.97 4.05 -53.75
CA LYS A 42 48.31 3.00 -54.75
C LYS A 42 49.42 3.44 -55.71
N MET A 43 50.55 2.72 -55.72
CA MET A 43 51.51 2.71 -56.83
C MET A 43 51.03 1.76 -57.95
N ARG A 44 51.11 2.19 -59.21
CA ARG A 44 51.85 1.48 -60.30
C ARG A 44 51.65 2.12 -61.68
N SER A 45 52.76 2.07 -62.45
CA SER A 45 52.84 2.05 -63.93
C SER A 45 52.69 3.43 -64.61
N LEU A 46 53.62 3.95 -65.41
CA LEU A 46 54.24 3.38 -66.63
C LEU A 46 55.48 4.21 -67.07
N ARG A 47 56.31 3.60 -67.93
CA ARG A 47 57.56 4.09 -68.54
C ARG A 47 57.37 5.12 -69.68
N GLY A 48 58.42 5.92 -69.96
CA GLY A 48 58.71 6.60 -71.25
C GLY A 48 59.65 7.80 -71.05
N CYS A 49 60.97 7.68 -71.27
CA CYS A 49 61.74 7.91 -72.52
C CYS A 49 62.28 9.36 -72.71
N ILE A 50 63.62 9.49 -72.61
CA ILE A 50 64.60 10.22 -73.47
C ILE A 50 64.27 11.70 -73.81
N THR A 51 65.08 12.73 -73.50
CA THR A 51 66.34 13.11 -74.18
C THR A 51 67.01 14.29 -73.44
N ALA A 52 68.33 14.41 -73.58
CA ALA A 52 69.22 15.40 -72.94
C ALA A 52 69.13 16.83 -73.51
N ALA A 53 69.34 17.84 -72.66
CA ALA A 53 69.95 19.12 -73.02
C ALA A 53 70.51 19.82 -71.77
N VAL A 54 71.80 20.17 -71.84
CA VAL A 54 72.54 20.94 -70.85
C VAL A 54 72.07 22.40 -70.89
N ALA A 55 71.58 22.91 -69.77
CA ALA A 55 71.44 24.35 -69.53
C ALA A 55 71.71 24.66 -68.05
N LEU A 56 72.74 25.47 -67.84
CA LEU A 56 73.21 26.00 -66.56
C LEU A 56 72.12 26.90 -65.95
N PHE A 57 71.53 26.50 -64.82
CA PHE A 57 70.76 27.41 -63.97
C PHE A 57 71.05 27.12 -62.50
N VAL A 58 71.65 28.11 -61.84
CA VAL A 58 71.82 28.17 -60.39
C VAL A 58 70.42 28.34 -59.78
N ALA A 59 69.92 27.32 -59.10
CA ALA A 59 68.76 27.41 -58.22
C ALA A 59 69.04 26.58 -56.97
N ALA A 60 69.14 27.26 -55.83
CA ALA A 60 69.31 26.66 -54.52
C ALA A 60 68.06 25.85 -54.16
N ILE A 61 68.17 24.52 -54.16
CA ILE A 61 67.23 23.61 -53.50
C ILE A 61 68.06 22.55 -52.78
N VAL A 62 67.88 22.53 -51.46
CA VAL A 62 68.47 21.58 -50.50
C VAL A 62 68.16 20.14 -50.93
N PRO A 63 69.16 19.26 -51.09
CA PRO A 63 68.89 17.84 -51.25
C PRO A 63 68.41 17.25 -49.91
N CYS A 64 67.35 16.45 -49.99
CA CYS A 64 67.02 15.45 -48.99
C CYS A 64 68.27 14.57 -48.77
N SER A 65 68.84 14.63 -47.57
CA SER A 65 69.96 13.80 -47.16
C SER A 65 69.59 13.04 -45.88
N GLN A 66 69.35 11.75 -46.12
CA GLN A 66 69.81 10.62 -45.32
C GLN A 66 69.10 10.32 -44.00
N ALA A 67 68.64 9.06 -43.95
CA ALA A 67 68.61 8.28 -42.73
C ALA A 67 69.87 8.55 -41.91
N SER A 68 69.71 8.93 -40.65
CA SER A 68 70.82 9.03 -39.72
C SER A 68 71.35 7.62 -39.48
N THR A 69 72.36 7.25 -40.26
CA THR A 69 73.30 6.19 -39.96
C THR A 69 73.80 6.38 -38.54
N TRP A 70 73.68 5.35 -37.71
CA TRP A 70 74.28 5.29 -36.38
C TRP A 70 75.76 5.67 -36.47
N ALA A 71 76.11 6.86 -35.99
CA ALA A 71 77.50 7.29 -35.88
C ALA A 71 77.98 7.00 -34.44
N PRO A 72 79.13 6.33 -34.25
CA PRO A 72 79.66 6.09 -32.92
C PRO A 72 80.16 7.40 -32.30
N ILE A 73 79.80 7.65 -31.04
CA ILE A 73 80.39 8.71 -30.21
C ILE A 73 81.82 8.29 -29.84
N ARG A 74 82.80 9.17 -30.07
CA ARG A 74 84.14 9.04 -29.49
C ARG A 74 84.11 9.52 -28.05
N THR A 75 84.31 8.61 -27.10
CA THR A 75 84.70 8.97 -25.73
C THR A 75 86.21 9.14 -25.69
N THR A 76 86.68 10.24 -25.10
CA THR A 76 88.09 10.37 -24.73
C THR A 76 88.35 9.42 -23.58
N SER A 77 89.02 8.30 -23.90
CA SER A 77 89.65 7.32 -23.01
C SER A 77 88.78 6.69 -21.90
N GLY A 78 88.13 5.56 -22.22
CA GLY A 78 87.52 4.61 -21.28
C GLY A 78 86.90 3.42 -22.03
N PRO A 79 86.75 2.22 -21.43
CA PRO A 79 86.42 0.99 -22.16
C PRO A 79 85.04 1.06 -22.83
N SER A 80 84.99 0.57 -24.06
CA SER A 80 83.84 0.55 -24.97
C SER A 80 82.63 -0.21 -24.42
N GLY A 81 81.47 0.43 -24.40
CA GLY A 81 80.15 -0.19 -24.22
C GLY A 81 79.04 0.73 -24.75
N TRP A 82 78.00 0.16 -25.35
CA TRP A 82 76.82 0.91 -25.83
C TRP A 82 76.03 1.46 -24.65
N GLN A 83 75.74 2.77 -24.64
CA GLN A 83 74.81 3.39 -23.69
C GLN A 83 73.72 4.16 -24.46
N SER A 84 72.46 4.01 -24.05
CA SER A 84 71.32 4.73 -24.63
C SER A 84 71.33 6.18 -24.17
N VAL A 85 71.17 7.10 -25.13
CA VAL A 85 71.05 8.53 -24.86
C VAL A 85 69.63 8.96 -25.19
N VAL A 86 69.06 9.78 -24.31
CA VAL A 86 67.97 10.68 -24.67
C VAL A 86 68.28 12.08 -24.09
N CYS A 87 67.50 13.10 -24.43
CA CYS A 87 67.90 14.49 -24.67
C CYS A 87 67.31 15.56 -23.70
N ASP A 88 68.14 16.48 -23.20
CA ASP A 88 67.85 17.92 -23.10
C ASP A 88 69.15 18.75 -23.22
N ASN A 89 69.03 20.07 -23.44
CA ASN A 89 70.16 20.99 -23.48
C ASN A 89 70.07 21.99 -22.32
N ALA A 90 70.31 21.50 -21.09
CA ALA A 90 70.54 22.35 -19.93
C ALA A 90 71.97 22.15 -19.43
N THR A 91 72.89 22.98 -19.94
CA THR A 91 74.23 23.31 -19.38
C THR A 91 74.98 22.16 -18.69
N ASN A 92 75.86 21.51 -19.45
CA ASN A 92 76.96 20.61 -19.02
C ASN A 92 76.62 19.18 -18.55
N GLY A 93 75.81 18.43 -19.30
CA GLY A 93 75.83 16.96 -19.24
C GLY A 93 74.68 16.28 -19.96
N TRP A 94 74.95 15.17 -20.65
CA TRP A 94 73.91 14.32 -21.27
C TRP A 94 73.04 13.68 -20.18
N ARG A 95 71.73 13.92 -20.14
CA ARG A 95 70.78 13.19 -19.29
C ARG A 95 69.74 12.49 -20.15
N SER A 96 69.62 11.17 -20.00
CA SER A 96 68.59 10.33 -20.63
C SER A 96 67.18 10.88 -20.37
N CYS A 97 66.45 11.35 -21.39
CA CYS A 97 65.00 11.42 -21.33
C CYS A 97 64.33 10.04 -21.45
N GLU A 98 64.02 9.48 -20.29
CA GLU A 98 63.07 8.38 -20.16
C GLU A 98 61.80 8.71 -20.97
N MET A 99 61.65 8.02 -22.10
CA MET A 99 60.37 7.93 -22.80
C MET A 99 59.54 6.95 -21.99
N GLY A 100 58.94 7.45 -20.90
CA GLY A 100 58.28 6.64 -19.89
C GLY A 100 57.15 5.77 -20.44
N LEU A 101 56.87 4.69 -19.72
CA LEU A 101 55.75 3.80 -20.00
C LEU A 101 54.43 4.49 -19.65
N LYS A 102 53.42 4.29 -20.48
CA LYS A 102 52.05 4.74 -20.22
C LYS A 102 51.27 3.60 -19.58
N VAL A 103 50.67 3.85 -18.42
CA VAL A 103 49.86 2.88 -17.69
C VAL A 103 48.41 3.36 -17.67
N GLU A 104 47.52 2.62 -18.33
CA GLU A 104 46.08 2.87 -18.32
C GLU A 104 45.36 1.85 -17.44
N LEU A 105 44.46 2.31 -16.59
CA LEU A 105 43.75 1.49 -15.61
C LEU A 105 42.25 1.48 -15.90
N VAL A 106 41.65 0.29 -15.85
CA VAL A 106 40.19 0.10 -15.99
C VAL A 106 39.70 -0.83 -14.90
N ALA A 107 38.65 -0.43 -14.17
CA ALA A 107 37.96 -1.26 -13.19
C ALA A 107 36.68 -1.87 -13.78
N ASN A 108 36.45 -3.15 -13.54
CA ASN A 108 35.21 -3.82 -13.89
C ASN A 108 34.71 -4.69 -12.72
N PRO A 109 33.60 -4.30 -12.06
CA PRO A 109 32.79 -3.09 -12.30
C PRO A 109 33.50 -1.77 -11.94
N ALA A 110 33.08 -0.66 -12.56
CA ALA A 110 33.72 0.66 -12.37
C ALA A 110 33.48 1.28 -10.97
N SER A 111 32.45 0.83 -10.27
CA SER A 111 32.16 1.18 -8.87
C SER A 111 31.64 -0.04 -8.14
N ILE A 112 31.83 -0.07 -6.81
CA ILE A 112 31.41 -1.18 -5.96
C ILE A 112 30.75 -0.64 -4.68
N PRO A 113 29.79 -1.36 -4.09
CA PRO A 113 29.26 -1.01 -2.79
C PRO A 113 30.32 -1.02 -1.69
N ALA A 114 30.25 -0.09 -0.75
CA ALA A 114 31.13 0.00 0.42
C ALA A 114 30.79 -1.06 1.50
N THR A 115 30.66 -2.33 1.09
CA THR A 115 30.24 -3.45 1.96
C THR A 115 31.22 -4.62 1.93
N GLY A 116 32.43 -4.40 1.40
CA GLY A 116 33.46 -5.42 1.22
C GLY A 116 33.36 -6.15 -0.12
N GLU A 117 32.63 -5.59 -1.09
CA GLU A 117 32.54 -6.08 -2.47
C GLU A 117 33.88 -5.96 -3.19
N VAL A 118 34.03 -6.67 -4.31
CA VAL A 118 35.31 -6.77 -5.05
C VAL A 118 35.13 -6.32 -6.49
N THR A 119 36.09 -5.55 -7.00
CA THR A 119 36.26 -5.26 -8.43
C THR A 119 37.63 -5.71 -8.92
N THR A 120 37.74 -5.99 -10.21
CA THR A 120 39.03 -6.28 -10.86
C THR A 120 39.51 -5.04 -11.60
N ILE A 121 40.75 -4.64 -11.34
CA ILE A 121 41.42 -3.53 -12.00
C ILE A 121 42.43 -4.13 -12.97
N THR A 122 42.30 -3.77 -14.24
CA THR A 122 43.23 -4.17 -15.31
C THR A 122 44.10 -2.98 -15.66
N ALA A 123 45.41 -3.16 -15.61
CA ALA A 123 46.40 -2.22 -16.15
C ALA A 123 46.82 -2.66 -17.55
N THR A 124 46.82 -1.73 -18.49
CA THR A 124 47.45 -1.88 -19.81
C THR A 124 48.67 -0.97 -19.86
N VAL A 125 49.83 -1.55 -20.16
CA VAL A 125 51.09 -0.82 -20.22
C VAL A 125 51.57 -0.75 -21.66
N THR A 126 51.71 0.47 -22.17
CA THR A 126 52.22 0.74 -23.52
C THR A 126 53.48 1.57 -23.46
N ASP A 127 54.36 1.39 -24.44
CA ASP A 127 55.47 2.29 -24.69
C ASP A 127 54.97 3.65 -25.24
N TYR A 128 55.92 4.56 -25.45
CA TYR A 128 55.66 5.89 -26.01
C TYR A 128 55.04 5.86 -27.42
N TYR A 129 55.30 4.81 -28.21
CA TYR A 129 54.79 4.64 -29.56
C TYR A 129 53.40 3.96 -29.59
N GLY A 130 52.86 3.62 -28.41
CA GLY A 130 51.58 2.93 -28.26
C GLY A 130 51.68 1.42 -28.47
N GLY A 131 52.88 0.84 -28.53
CA GLY A 131 53.11 -0.60 -28.53
C GLY A 131 53.00 -1.18 -27.12
N ASN A 132 52.49 -2.40 -26.98
CA ASN A 132 52.43 -3.07 -25.68
C ASN A 132 53.83 -3.48 -25.23
N VAL A 133 54.14 -3.32 -23.94
CA VAL A 133 55.47 -3.64 -23.38
C VAL A 133 55.79 -5.14 -23.34
N GLY A 134 54.78 -6.00 -23.55
CA GLY A 134 54.92 -7.46 -23.50
C GLY A 134 54.97 -8.01 -22.07
N GLU A 135 55.40 -9.26 -21.95
CA GLU A 135 55.37 -10.02 -20.70
C GLU A 135 56.51 -9.64 -19.74
N GLY A 136 56.23 -9.64 -18.44
CA GLY A 136 57.24 -9.57 -17.39
C GLY A 136 57.53 -8.17 -16.84
N THR A 137 56.79 -7.14 -17.23
CA THR A 137 56.87 -5.82 -16.59
C THR A 137 56.15 -5.86 -15.25
N ASN A 138 56.87 -5.64 -14.15
CA ASN A 138 56.29 -5.63 -12.80
C ASN A 138 55.70 -4.25 -12.46
N LEU A 139 54.45 -4.24 -11.99
CA LEU A 139 53.74 -3.08 -11.48
C LEU A 139 53.55 -3.22 -9.97
N ALA A 140 53.94 -2.19 -9.23
CA ALA A 140 53.60 -1.99 -7.83
C ALA A 140 52.25 -1.27 -7.72
N TRP A 141 51.39 -1.82 -6.86
CA TRP A 141 50.04 -1.33 -6.63
C TRP A 141 49.92 -0.70 -5.25
N SER A 142 49.19 0.40 -5.18
CA SER A 142 48.81 1.05 -3.92
C SER A 142 47.38 1.57 -4.01
N THR A 143 46.73 1.73 -2.86
CA THR A 143 45.35 2.24 -2.77
C THR A 143 45.21 3.16 -1.57
N THR A 144 44.37 4.19 -1.69
CA THR A 144 44.07 5.11 -0.57
C THR A 144 43.02 4.55 0.39
N SER A 145 42.19 3.59 -0.04
CA SER A 145 41.18 2.91 0.78
C SER A 145 40.92 1.50 0.26
N GLY A 146 40.27 0.66 1.05
CA GLY A 146 40.04 -0.75 0.72
C GLY A 146 41.30 -1.60 0.82
N THR A 147 41.28 -2.76 0.16
CA THR A 147 42.40 -3.73 0.22
C THR A 147 42.64 -4.34 -1.16
N LEU A 148 43.90 -4.34 -1.60
CA LEU A 148 44.32 -4.96 -2.86
C LEU A 148 44.64 -6.45 -2.64
N GLY A 149 44.36 -7.27 -3.65
CA GLY A 149 44.66 -8.71 -3.61
C GLY A 149 46.16 -9.03 -3.72
N ALA A 150 46.96 -8.09 -4.24
CA ALA A 150 48.40 -8.18 -4.33
C ALA A 150 49.03 -6.77 -4.28
N SER A 151 50.27 -6.67 -3.82
CA SER A 151 51.05 -5.43 -3.86
C SER A 151 51.85 -5.26 -5.15
N GLN A 152 52.08 -6.35 -5.89
CA GLN A 152 52.74 -6.34 -7.19
C GLN A 152 52.17 -7.39 -8.13
N THR A 153 52.14 -7.10 -9.43
CA THR A 153 51.78 -8.06 -10.49
C THR A 153 52.64 -7.83 -11.72
N ALA A 154 52.81 -8.86 -12.56
CA ALA A 154 53.57 -8.79 -13.81
C ALA A 154 52.63 -8.71 -15.02
N THR A 155 53.02 -8.03 -16.10
CA THR A 155 52.30 -8.02 -17.37
C THR A 155 52.39 -9.36 -18.09
N ASP A 156 51.33 -9.70 -18.82
CA ASP A 156 51.25 -10.81 -19.76
C ASP A 156 51.84 -10.42 -21.14
N ALA A 157 51.79 -11.35 -22.11
CA ALA A 157 52.27 -11.11 -23.48
C ALA A 157 51.59 -9.93 -24.19
N ASN A 158 50.43 -9.47 -23.72
CA ASN A 158 49.71 -8.31 -24.25
C ASN A 158 50.04 -7.02 -23.49
N GLY A 159 51.01 -7.02 -22.58
CA GLY A 159 51.32 -5.85 -21.75
C GLY A 159 50.24 -5.54 -20.72
N GLN A 160 49.41 -6.52 -20.34
CA GLN A 160 48.31 -6.35 -19.39
C GLN A 160 48.55 -7.09 -18.09
N THR A 161 48.09 -6.53 -16.99
CA THR A 161 48.09 -7.19 -15.68
C THR A 161 46.86 -6.80 -14.88
N SER A 162 46.47 -7.58 -13.88
CA SER A 162 45.26 -7.29 -13.10
C SER A 162 45.44 -7.51 -11.60
N VAL A 163 44.72 -6.72 -10.82
CA VAL A 163 44.64 -6.83 -9.35
C VAL A 163 43.19 -6.68 -8.91
N THR A 164 42.78 -7.42 -7.88
CA THR A 164 41.46 -7.22 -7.26
C THR A 164 41.53 -6.12 -6.21
N LEU A 165 40.54 -5.23 -6.19
CA LEU A 165 40.32 -4.27 -5.11
C LEU A 165 39.05 -4.67 -4.35
N ARG A 166 39.17 -4.91 -3.05
CA ARG A 166 38.05 -5.04 -2.12
C ARG A 166 37.72 -3.67 -1.52
N SER A 167 36.45 -3.28 -1.52
CA SER A 167 36.01 -2.01 -0.92
C SER A 167 36.28 -1.98 0.58
N SER A 168 36.41 -0.77 1.14
CA SER A 168 36.25 -0.58 2.58
C SER A 168 34.76 -0.55 2.97
N ASN A 169 34.49 -0.32 4.25
CA ASN A 169 33.13 -0.15 4.79
C ASN A 169 32.74 1.33 4.92
N VAL A 170 33.34 2.20 4.09
CA VAL A 170 33.13 3.64 4.12
C VAL A 170 32.87 4.15 2.71
N ILE A 171 31.79 4.92 2.53
CA ILE A 171 31.46 5.61 1.28
C ILE A 171 32.54 6.67 1.00
N GLY A 172 32.94 6.81 -0.26
CA GLY A 172 33.92 7.82 -0.67
C GLY A 172 34.94 7.33 -1.69
N GLY A 173 35.11 6.01 -1.84
CA GLY A 173 35.95 5.41 -2.88
C GLY A 173 37.44 5.32 -2.55
N ALA A 174 38.19 4.78 -3.49
CA ALA A 174 39.64 4.60 -3.39
C ALA A 174 40.32 5.02 -4.69
N THR A 175 41.47 5.70 -4.57
CA THR A 175 42.37 5.94 -5.70
C THR A 175 43.40 4.83 -5.73
N VAL A 176 43.32 3.97 -6.74
CA VAL A 176 44.31 2.92 -7.00
C VAL A 176 45.37 3.47 -7.92
N THR A 177 46.62 3.25 -7.56
CA THR A 177 47.78 3.64 -8.33
C THR A 177 48.59 2.40 -8.69
N ALA A 178 48.94 2.29 -9.97
CA ALA A 178 49.84 1.29 -10.48
C ALA A 178 51.07 1.97 -11.06
N ALA A 179 52.25 1.65 -10.54
CA ALA A 179 53.51 2.19 -11.02
C ALA A 179 54.44 1.03 -11.39
N THR A 180 55.12 1.11 -12.52
CA THR A 180 56.18 0.15 -12.86
C THR A 180 57.27 0.20 -11.78
N VAL A 181 57.80 -0.94 -11.33
CA VAL A 181 58.81 -0.97 -10.26
C VAL A 181 60.11 -0.22 -10.60
N THR A 182 60.37 -0.03 -11.90
CA THR A 182 61.50 0.77 -12.42
C THR A 182 61.22 2.28 -12.43
N ASN A 183 60.01 2.69 -12.03
CA ASN A 183 59.51 4.08 -12.06
C ASN A 183 59.45 4.71 -13.46
N GLU A 184 59.38 3.89 -14.51
CA GLU A 184 59.27 4.35 -15.89
C GLU A 184 57.85 4.82 -16.26
N GLY A 185 56.81 4.34 -15.57
CA GLY A 185 55.42 4.68 -15.86
C GLY A 185 54.49 4.53 -14.67
N GLN A 186 53.46 5.37 -14.60
CA GLN A 186 52.44 5.35 -13.56
C GLN A 186 51.05 5.69 -14.11
N GLY A 187 50.04 5.02 -13.56
CA GLY A 187 48.63 5.30 -13.80
C GLY A 187 47.85 5.31 -12.50
N SER A 188 46.79 6.11 -12.44
CA SER A 188 45.88 6.15 -11.29
C SER A 188 44.42 6.09 -11.74
N LEU A 189 43.59 5.40 -10.97
CA LEU A 189 42.16 5.24 -11.20
C LEU A 189 41.41 5.43 -9.89
N PHE A 190 40.37 6.26 -9.90
CA PHE A 190 39.45 6.38 -8.78
C PHE A 190 38.29 5.41 -8.96
N VAL A 191 38.10 4.52 -7.98
CA VAL A 191 36.99 3.57 -7.90
C VAL A 191 36.02 4.05 -6.81
N PRO A 192 34.82 4.51 -7.16
CA PRO A 192 33.82 4.94 -6.18
C PRO A 192 33.33 3.76 -5.34
N PHE A 193 33.30 3.96 -4.01
CA PHE A 193 32.60 3.08 -3.09
C PHE A 193 31.23 3.69 -2.82
N THR A 194 30.19 3.07 -3.37
CA THR A 194 28.81 3.56 -3.29
C THR A 194 28.09 2.98 -2.09
N ASP A 195 26.94 3.56 -1.75
CA ASP A 195 26.05 2.94 -0.80
C ASP A 195 25.43 1.64 -1.37
N ALA A 196 24.96 0.77 -0.48
CA ALA A 196 24.12 -0.37 -0.80
C ALA A 196 22.87 -0.34 0.08
N TRP A 197 21.71 -0.48 -0.54
CA TRP A 197 20.42 -0.40 0.13
C TRP A 197 19.74 -1.76 0.15
N ALA A 198 19.22 -2.15 1.30
CA ALA A 198 18.40 -3.34 1.47
C ALA A 198 16.98 -2.97 1.91
N ALA A 199 15.99 -3.65 1.34
CA ALA A 199 14.60 -3.52 1.79
C ALA A 199 14.49 -3.99 3.25
N ILE A 200 13.73 -3.25 4.05
CA ILE A 200 13.41 -3.62 5.43
C ILE A 200 11.89 -3.71 5.60
N ALA A 201 11.44 -4.20 6.76
CA ALA A 201 10.02 -4.30 7.05
C ALA A 201 9.31 -2.94 6.84
N PRO A 202 8.18 -2.90 6.11
CA PRO A 202 7.40 -1.69 5.96
C PRO A 202 6.74 -1.30 7.28
N ILE A 203 6.31 -0.04 7.37
CA ILE A 203 5.41 0.41 8.44
C ILE A 203 3.99 0.54 7.92
N TYR A 204 3.04 0.35 8.83
CA TYR A 204 1.62 0.48 8.54
C TYR A 204 1.01 1.53 9.45
N THR A 205 0.12 2.36 8.92
CA THR A 205 -0.80 3.12 9.78
C THR A 205 -1.80 2.16 10.42
N GLY A 206 -2.46 2.61 11.49
CA GLY A 206 -3.68 1.96 11.94
C GLY A 206 -4.76 2.01 10.85
N TRP A 207 -5.67 1.05 10.87
CA TRP A 207 -6.88 1.09 10.04
C TRP A 207 -7.79 2.23 10.51
N ALA A 208 -8.22 3.06 9.57
CA ALA A 208 -9.16 4.15 9.81
C ALA A 208 -10.41 3.96 8.95
N ASN A 209 -11.55 4.43 9.45
CA ASN A 209 -12.80 4.40 8.69
C ASN A 209 -12.67 5.26 7.43
N TYR A 210 -13.06 4.70 6.30
CA TYR A 210 -13.11 5.34 5.00
C TYR A 210 -14.57 5.39 4.57
N GLU A 211 -15.10 6.60 4.42
CA GLU A 211 -16.52 6.86 4.14
C GLU A 211 -17.49 6.36 5.24
N SER A 212 -18.79 6.61 5.03
CA SER A 212 -19.84 6.21 5.96
C SER A 212 -20.17 4.71 5.87
N PRO A 213 -20.68 4.11 6.95
CA PRO A 213 -21.20 2.74 6.92
C PRO A 213 -22.33 2.56 5.89
N TYR A 214 -22.41 1.38 5.28
CA TYR A 214 -23.37 1.06 4.22
C TYR A 214 -23.92 -0.36 4.34
N SER A 215 -24.95 -0.66 3.53
CA SER A 215 -25.63 -1.97 3.50
C SER A 215 -25.97 -2.51 4.89
N CYS A 216 -26.58 -1.64 5.70
CA CYS A 216 -26.97 -1.97 7.06
C CYS A 216 -28.15 -2.95 7.09
N SER A 217 -28.16 -3.84 8.07
CA SER A 217 -29.35 -4.61 8.43
C SER A 217 -30.47 -3.68 8.91
N GLY A 218 -31.70 -4.21 8.99
CA GLY A 218 -32.74 -3.53 9.76
C GLY A 218 -32.36 -3.39 11.24
N TRP A 219 -32.84 -2.33 11.89
CA TRP A 219 -32.72 -2.14 13.32
C TRP A 219 -33.50 -3.21 14.08
N THR A 220 -32.86 -3.85 15.06
CA THR A 220 -33.48 -4.90 15.88
C THR A 220 -33.24 -4.64 17.37
N PRO A 221 -34.19 -4.94 18.26
CA PRO A 221 -35.56 -5.40 18.00
C PRO A 221 -36.45 -4.35 17.30
N ASP A 222 -37.49 -4.79 16.58
CA ASP A 222 -38.46 -3.88 15.97
C ASP A 222 -39.32 -3.19 17.05
N PRO A 223 -39.63 -1.89 16.96
CA PRO A 223 -40.42 -1.19 17.98
C PRO A 223 -41.77 -1.85 18.29
N SER A 224 -42.40 -2.48 17.31
CA SER A 224 -43.69 -3.18 17.47
C SER A 224 -43.61 -4.44 18.32
N THR A 225 -42.40 -4.91 18.61
CA THR A 225 -42.15 -6.10 19.46
C THR A 225 -41.87 -5.74 20.92
N VAL A 226 -41.69 -4.45 21.23
CA VAL A 226 -41.37 -3.95 22.58
C VAL A 226 -42.55 -3.16 23.16
N PRO A 227 -42.97 -3.39 24.42
CA PRO A 227 -44.11 -2.72 25.03
C PRO A 227 -44.11 -1.20 24.88
N ALA A 228 -45.26 -0.65 24.51
CA ALA A 228 -45.44 0.78 24.29
C ALA A 228 -44.90 1.63 25.46
N GLY A 229 -44.06 2.62 25.13
CA GLY A 229 -43.47 3.53 26.12
C GLY A 229 -42.21 3.02 26.82
N SER A 230 -41.78 1.78 26.58
CA SER A 230 -40.54 1.24 27.14
C SER A 230 -39.33 1.72 26.34
N ALA A 231 -38.34 2.30 27.02
CA ALA A 231 -37.07 2.68 26.40
C ALA A 231 -36.18 1.45 26.22
N TYR A 232 -35.58 1.30 25.05
CA TYR A 232 -34.66 0.21 24.73
C TYR A 232 -33.61 0.64 23.70
N THR A 233 -32.58 -0.19 23.51
CA THR A 233 -31.53 0.03 22.51
C THR A 233 -31.75 -0.91 21.32
N GLN A 234 -31.80 -0.34 20.13
CA GLN A 234 -31.74 -1.10 18.88
C GLN A 234 -30.30 -1.24 18.42
N SER A 235 -30.01 -2.35 17.75
CA SER A 235 -28.75 -2.61 17.09
C SER A 235 -28.97 -2.92 15.61
N GLN A 236 -28.06 -2.46 14.77
CA GLN A 236 -27.97 -2.86 13.36
C GLN A 236 -26.50 -3.17 13.02
N ASN A 237 -26.30 -4.11 12.10
CA ASN A 237 -24.98 -4.41 11.57
C ASN A 237 -24.80 -3.72 10.23
N CYS A 238 -23.68 -3.03 10.04
CA CYS A 238 -23.34 -2.33 8.80
C CYS A 238 -21.96 -2.73 8.31
N TYR A 239 -21.72 -2.64 7.01
CA TYR A 239 -20.38 -2.73 6.45
C TYR A 239 -19.68 -1.37 6.55
N GLN A 240 -18.44 -1.38 7.01
CA GLN A 240 -17.57 -0.20 7.06
C GLN A 240 -16.32 -0.48 6.24
N ASN A 241 -16.07 0.35 5.23
CA ASN A 241 -14.80 0.34 4.54
C ASN A 241 -13.74 0.99 5.44
N GLN A 242 -12.54 0.42 5.46
CA GLN A 242 -11.40 0.97 6.16
C GLN A 242 -10.22 1.06 5.21
N ILE A 243 -9.38 2.06 5.46
CA ILE A 243 -8.14 2.31 4.74
C ILE A 243 -6.98 2.32 5.73
N ALA A 244 -5.86 1.72 5.32
CA ALA A 244 -4.57 1.83 5.98
C ALA A 244 -3.50 2.08 4.92
N TYR A 245 -2.37 2.65 5.32
CA TYR A 245 -1.27 2.92 4.41
C TYR A 245 -0.05 2.09 4.79
N ARG A 246 0.52 1.42 3.79
CA ARG A 246 1.83 0.78 3.88
C ARG A 246 2.88 1.74 3.36
N GLN A 247 3.89 2.03 4.16
CA GLN A 247 5.09 2.74 3.71
C GLN A 247 6.25 1.76 3.63
N ASP A 248 6.67 1.46 2.40
CA ASP A 248 7.85 0.66 2.13
C ASP A 248 9.12 1.47 2.47
N ARG A 249 10.14 0.78 2.98
CA ARG A 249 11.36 1.40 3.50
C ARG A 249 12.58 0.57 3.12
N GLN A 250 13.72 1.23 3.04
CA GLN A 250 15.02 0.59 2.85
C GLN A 250 16.05 1.17 3.82
N GLN A 251 17.07 0.38 4.10
CA GLN A 251 18.16 0.75 4.98
C GLN A 251 19.49 0.65 4.24
N SER A 252 20.36 1.64 4.43
CA SER A 252 21.74 1.62 3.96
C SER A 252 22.51 0.58 4.76
N LEU A 253 23.12 -0.38 4.06
CA LEU A 253 23.99 -1.41 4.63
C LEU A 253 25.32 -0.84 5.13
N VAL A 254 25.64 0.40 4.78
CA VAL A 254 26.90 1.06 5.15
C VAL A 254 26.70 2.04 6.31
N THR A 255 25.71 2.93 6.20
CA THR A 255 25.47 4.01 7.17
C THR A 255 24.39 3.67 8.20
N GLY A 256 23.57 2.65 7.94
CA GLY A 256 22.40 2.33 8.75
C GLY A 256 21.22 3.30 8.57
N GLN A 257 21.36 4.33 7.72
CA GLN A 257 20.29 5.29 7.43
C GLN A 257 19.06 4.57 6.88
N ILE A 258 17.87 4.95 7.35
CA ILE A 258 16.59 4.44 6.86
C ILE A 258 15.89 5.52 6.04
N VAL A 259 15.38 5.15 4.87
CA VAL A 259 14.59 6.03 4.00
C VAL A 259 13.32 5.33 3.53
N ASN A 260 12.30 6.14 3.23
CA ASN A 260 11.07 5.68 2.60
C ASN A 260 11.32 5.38 1.11
N VAL A 261 10.70 4.32 0.60
CA VAL A 261 10.73 3.92 -0.81
C VAL A 261 9.38 4.21 -1.42
N GLY A 262 9.35 5.14 -2.37
CA GLY A 262 8.11 5.56 -3.02
C GLY A 262 7.10 6.23 -2.06
N GLY A 263 5.90 6.46 -2.59
CA GLY A 263 4.79 6.99 -1.80
C GLY A 263 4.09 5.90 -0.97
N PRO A 264 3.30 6.28 0.06
CA PRO A 264 2.48 5.35 0.80
C PRO A 264 1.50 4.61 -0.13
N VAL A 265 1.40 3.30 0.05
CA VAL A 265 0.50 2.43 -0.72
C VAL A 265 -0.77 2.19 0.09
N PRO A 266 -1.96 2.54 -0.43
CA PRO A 266 -3.22 2.30 0.29
C PRO A 266 -3.58 0.80 0.27
N GLY A 267 -4.01 0.31 1.42
CA GLY A 267 -4.68 -0.98 1.60
C GLY A 267 -6.12 -0.74 2.01
N TYR A 268 -7.03 -1.55 1.48
CA TYR A 268 -8.46 -1.47 1.75
C TYR A 268 -8.94 -2.76 2.39
N GLN A 269 -9.86 -2.64 3.34
CA GLN A 269 -10.63 -3.78 3.86
C GLN A 269 -12.06 -3.34 4.16
N THR A 270 -12.96 -4.31 4.25
CA THR A 270 -14.33 -4.09 4.71
C THR A 270 -14.55 -4.91 5.97
N VAL A 271 -15.03 -4.25 7.02
CA VAL A 271 -15.35 -4.89 8.29
C VAL A 271 -16.84 -4.75 8.59
N LEU A 272 -17.38 -5.69 9.36
CA LEU A 272 -18.75 -5.58 9.88
C LEU A 272 -18.70 -4.85 11.23
N ILE A 273 -19.47 -3.77 11.36
CA ILE A 273 -19.62 -3.01 12.60
C ILE A 273 -21.05 -3.11 13.10
N THR A 274 -21.24 -2.92 14.41
CA THR A 274 -22.57 -2.80 15.02
C THR A 274 -22.78 -1.35 15.45
N GLN A 275 -23.88 -0.76 15.00
CA GLN A 275 -24.35 0.54 15.47
C GLN A 275 -25.48 0.34 16.48
N GLN A 276 -25.60 1.29 17.40
CA GLN A 276 -26.64 1.29 18.42
C GLN A 276 -27.39 2.62 18.42
N GLN A 277 -28.69 2.56 18.66
CA GLN A 277 -29.52 3.75 18.86
C GLN A 277 -30.58 3.50 19.92
N ALA A 278 -31.01 4.57 20.60
CA ALA A 278 -32.13 4.50 21.51
C ALA A 278 -33.46 4.51 20.74
N ALA A 279 -34.44 3.73 21.20
CA ALA A 279 -35.79 3.68 20.66
C ALA A 279 -36.83 3.49 21.77
N ILE A 280 -38.10 3.79 21.47
CA ILE A 280 -39.25 3.57 22.35
C ILE A 280 -40.15 2.51 21.74
N GLY A 281 -40.58 1.53 22.54
CA GLY A 281 -41.48 0.48 22.11
C GLY A 281 -42.84 1.02 21.66
N THR A 282 -43.46 0.32 20.71
CA THR A 282 -44.78 0.65 20.14
C THR A 282 -45.75 -0.53 20.19
N GLN A 283 -45.36 -1.65 20.79
CA GLN A 283 -46.23 -2.81 20.95
C GLN A 283 -47.46 -2.42 21.76
N ALA A 284 -48.62 -2.49 21.11
CA ALA A 284 -49.89 -2.23 21.76
C ALA A 284 -50.11 -3.24 22.90
N PRO A 285 -50.70 -2.80 24.03
CA PRO A 285 -51.14 -3.75 25.05
C PRO A 285 -52.10 -4.75 24.40
N ALA A 286 -51.96 -6.03 24.74
CA ALA A 286 -52.87 -7.07 24.26
C ALA A 286 -54.30 -6.62 24.54
N THR A 287 -55.13 -6.51 23.49
CA THR A 287 -56.54 -6.21 23.68
C THR A 287 -57.14 -7.34 24.53
N PRO A 288 -57.79 -7.03 25.66
CA PRO A 288 -58.48 -8.06 26.41
C PRO A 288 -59.51 -8.72 25.48
N PRO A 289 -59.73 -10.04 25.59
CA PRO A 289 -60.77 -10.69 24.82
C PRO A 289 -62.10 -9.95 25.06
N PRO A 290 -62.93 -9.76 24.01
CA PRO A 290 -64.21 -9.11 24.18
C PRO A 290 -64.97 -9.81 25.32
N PRO A 291 -65.61 -9.06 26.24
CA PRO A 291 -66.38 -9.69 27.31
C PRO A 291 -67.40 -10.63 26.67
N ALA A 292 -67.49 -11.86 27.19
CA ALA A 292 -68.42 -12.85 26.65
C ALA A 292 -69.82 -12.23 26.62
N ALA A 293 -70.43 -12.19 25.42
CA ALA A 293 -71.75 -11.60 25.24
C ALA A 293 -72.75 -12.25 26.19
N ALA A 294 -73.66 -11.46 26.76
CA ALA A 294 -74.67 -11.98 27.66
C ALA A 294 -75.53 -13.04 26.93
N THR A 295 -75.56 -14.26 27.44
CA THR A 295 -76.40 -15.33 26.88
C THR A 295 -77.77 -15.28 27.53
N CYS A 296 -78.82 -15.13 26.73
CA CYS A 296 -80.20 -15.08 27.22
C CYS A 296 -81.04 -16.28 26.76
N GLU A 297 -81.88 -16.82 27.65
CA GLU A 297 -82.80 -17.91 27.38
C GLU A 297 -84.21 -17.59 27.90
N TRP A 298 -85.23 -18.13 27.24
CA TRP A 298 -86.63 -17.97 27.65
C TRP A 298 -87.03 -19.06 28.65
N VAL A 299 -87.60 -18.65 29.77
CA VAL A 299 -88.03 -19.53 30.87
C VAL A 299 -89.52 -19.31 31.19
N GLY A 300 -90.27 -20.39 31.35
CA GLY A 300 -91.69 -20.35 31.67
C GLY A 300 -91.95 -20.53 33.17
N GLN A 301 -92.70 -19.64 33.81
CA GLN A 301 -93.06 -19.72 35.22
C GLN A 301 -94.49 -20.27 35.40
N LYS A 302 -94.67 -21.20 36.35
CA LYS A 302 -95.98 -21.77 36.70
C LYS A 302 -96.35 -21.41 38.15
N ASN A 303 -97.60 -20.97 38.35
CA ASN A 303 -98.25 -20.76 39.65
C ASN A 303 -97.42 -19.95 40.67
N ASN A 304 -96.64 -18.98 40.20
CA ASN A 304 -95.76 -18.11 41.00
C ASN A 304 -94.67 -18.82 41.84
N ASN A 305 -94.43 -20.13 41.66
CA ASN A 305 -93.50 -20.86 42.50
C ASN A 305 -92.29 -21.44 41.75
N ASP A 306 -92.42 -21.85 40.48
CA ASP A 306 -91.35 -22.59 39.77
C ASP A 306 -91.13 -22.08 38.32
N MET A 307 -89.87 -21.91 37.90
CA MET A 307 -89.46 -21.57 36.53
C MET A 307 -88.93 -22.82 35.79
N TYR A 308 -89.36 -23.04 34.54
CA TYR A 308 -89.05 -24.21 33.72
C TYR A 308 -88.41 -23.84 32.38
N SER A 309 -87.27 -24.47 32.02
CA SER A 309 -86.69 -24.54 30.66
C SER A 309 -86.71 -26.00 30.11
N ARG A 310 -86.71 -26.18 28.79
CA ARG A 310 -86.91 -27.47 28.08
C ARG A 310 -85.70 -28.43 28.05
N LYS A 311 -84.55 -28.11 28.67
CA LYS A 311 -83.38 -29.02 28.68
C LYS A 311 -83.08 -29.60 30.07
N GLY A 312 -83.53 -30.86 30.29
CA GLY A 312 -83.00 -31.81 31.30
C GLY A 312 -83.49 -31.61 32.74
N TRP A 313 -84.19 -32.60 33.31
CA TRP A 313 -84.84 -32.51 34.64
C TRP A 313 -84.62 -33.74 35.52
N THR A 314 -84.26 -33.57 36.80
CA THR A 314 -84.66 -34.46 37.92
C THR A 314 -84.69 -33.67 39.25
N TYR A 315 -85.71 -33.94 40.07
CA TYR A 315 -86.09 -33.30 41.34
C TYR A 315 -85.20 -33.69 42.54
N LEU A 316 -85.08 -32.80 43.54
CA LEU A 316 -84.91 -33.09 44.99
C LEU A 316 -85.30 -31.85 45.83
N THR A 317 -85.97 -32.05 46.97
CA THR A 317 -86.56 -30.99 47.83
C THR A 317 -85.93 -30.93 49.22
N ASN A 318 -85.73 -29.73 49.76
CA ASN A 318 -85.97 -29.37 51.17
C ASN A 318 -85.79 -27.86 51.47
N ASN A 319 -86.84 -27.26 52.05
CA ASN A 319 -86.93 -26.08 52.92
C ASN A 319 -86.16 -24.77 52.58
N ASN A 320 -86.84 -23.88 51.86
CA ASN A 320 -86.79 -22.40 51.99
C ASN A 320 -85.49 -21.63 51.71
N THR A 321 -84.53 -22.18 50.98
CA THR A 321 -83.38 -21.42 50.46
C THR A 321 -83.17 -21.64 48.96
N TRP A 322 -82.90 -20.54 48.27
CA TRP A 322 -82.78 -20.39 46.81
C TRP A 322 -81.70 -21.28 46.18
N LEU A 323 -81.92 -21.79 44.96
CA LEU A 323 -80.92 -22.58 44.21
C LEU A 323 -80.70 -22.00 42.81
N LEU A 324 -79.47 -21.62 42.51
CA LEU A 324 -78.99 -21.23 41.18
C LEU A 324 -78.19 -22.41 40.62
N TYR A 325 -78.54 -22.92 39.43
CA TYR A 325 -77.88 -24.06 38.80
C TYR A 325 -77.04 -23.62 37.59
N ASP A 326 -75.77 -24.03 37.54
CA ASP A 326 -74.93 -23.92 36.36
C ASP A 326 -74.88 -25.30 35.69
N VAL A 327 -75.62 -25.52 34.60
CA VAL A 327 -75.60 -26.77 33.81
C VAL A 327 -74.51 -26.70 32.73
N GLY A 328 -73.30 -26.39 33.18
CA GLY A 328 -72.09 -26.44 32.35
C GLY A 328 -72.11 -25.50 31.14
N PRO A 329 -71.22 -25.73 30.16
CA PRO A 329 -70.79 -24.71 29.19
C PRO A 329 -71.84 -24.30 28.15
N THR A 330 -73.04 -24.88 28.12
CA THR A 330 -74.01 -24.70 27.02
C THR A 330 -75.45 -24.38 27.43
N GLY A 331 -75.72 -24.03 28.69
CA GLY A 331 -77.08 -23.63 29.08
C GLY A 331 -77.18 -23.16 30.52
N VAL A 332 -78.03 -22.17 30.77
CA VAL A 332 -78.31 -21.62 32.10
C VAL A 332 -79.76 -21.93 32.45
N GLY A 333 -79.97 -22.70 33.51
CA GLY A 333 -81.29 -22.90 34.11
C GLY A 333 -81.31 -22.26 35.48
N ALA A 334 -82.23 -21.32 35.72
CA ALA A 334 -82.35 -20.70 37.03
C ALA A 334 -83.81 -20.70 37.49
N SER A 335 -84.00 -21.03 38.77
CA SER A 335 -85.29 -21.08 39.44
C SER A 335 -85.36 -19.98 40.49
N ALA A 336 -86.30 -19.05 40.33
CA ALA A 336 -86.55 -17.97 41.28
C ALA A 336 -87.93 -18.14 41.93
N GLY A 337 -87.97 -18.13 43.26
CA GLY A 337 -89.22 -18.04 44.04
C GLY A 337 -89.83 -16.63 44.07
N LYS A 338 -91.03 -16.52 44.66
CA LYS A 338 -92.01 -15.39 44.66
C LYS A 338 -91.55 -13.92 44.70
N SER A 339 -90.29 -13.59 44.98
CA SER A 339 -89.84 -12.21 45.27
C SER A 339 -88.55 -11.77 44.55
N TRP A 340 -88.10 -12.49 43.52
CA TRP A 340 -86.92 -12.09 42.76
C TRP A 340 -87.17 -10.78 42.00
N ARG A 341 -86.47 -9.71 42.39
CA ARG A 341 -86.58 -8.37 41.77
C ARG A 341 -85.23 -7.68 41.57
N GLY A 342 -84.15 -8.43 41.35
CA GLY A 342 -82.83 -7.82 41.19
C GLY A 342 -81.76 -8.76 40.63
N PRO A 343 -80.69 -8.21 40.03
CA PRO A 343 -79.56 -8.99 39.54
C PRO A 343 -78.91 -9.83 40.64
N VAL A 344 -78.41 -11.01 40.28
CA VAL A 344 -77.66 -11.90 41.19
C VAL A 344 -76.28 -12.17 40.60
N ASP A 345 -75.24 -11.98 41.41
CA ASP A 345 -73.85 -12.21 41.01
C ASP A 345 -73.38 -13.56 41.54
N TYR A 346 -72.95 -14.46 40.65
CA TYR A 346 -72.50 -15.80 41.01
C TYR A 346 -71.45 -16.33 40.01
N ASN A 347 -70.38 -16.93 40.54
CA ASN A 347 -69.30 -17.56 39.77
C ASN A 347 -68.70 -16.67 38.66
N GLY A 348 -68.56 -15.36 38.91
CA GLY A 348 -68.02 -14.41 37.93
C GLY A 348 -69.03 -13.91 36.90
N TYR A 349 -70.32 -14.20 37.07
CA TYR A 349 -71.40 -13.75 36.17
C TYR A 349 -72.54 -13.08 36.93
N ARG A 350 -73.12 -12.04 36.35
CA ARG A 350 -74.39 -11.43 36.73
C ARG A 350 -75.54 -12.06 35.96
N TYR A 351 -76.52 -12.56 36.70
CA TYR A 351 -77.77 -13.11 36.19
C TYR A 351 -78.89 -12.09 36.35
N THR A 352 -79.63 -11.84 35.28
CA THR A 352 -80.82 -10.96 35.27
C THR A 352 -82.01 -11.68 34.69
N VAL A 353 -83.23 -11.29 35.07
CA VAL A 353 -84.48 -11.67 34.42
C VAL A 353 -85.25 -10.40 34.11
N GLY A 354 -85.71 -10.33 32.87
CA GLY A 354 -86.50 -9.23 32.34
C GLY A 354 -87.95 -9.27 32.82
N ALA A 355 -88.75 -8.35 32.28
CA ALA A 355 -90.18 -8.34 32.52
C ALA A 355 -90.86 -9.58 31.91
N LYS A 356 -92.07 -9.90 32.40
CA LYS A 356 -92.96 -10.87 31.74
C LYS A 356 -93.23 -10.38 30.32
N VAL A 357 -92.92 -11.21 29.33
CA VAL A 357 -93.10 -10.86 27.90
C VAL A 357 -94.34 -11.48 27.28
N GLY A 358 -94.94 -12.48 27.93
CA GLY A 358 -96.13 -13.13 27.41
C GLY A 358 -96.51 -14.35 28.22
N THR A 359 -97.51 -15.07 27.73
CA THR A 359 -98.01 -16.30 28.33
C THR A 359 -98.01 -17.39 27.26
N MET A 360 -97.56 -18.60 27.59
CA MET A 360 -97.60 -19.75 26.69
C MET A 360 -98.49 -20.85 27.26
N THR A 361 -99.24 -21.53 26.38
CA THR A 361 -100.02 -22.71 26.74
C THR A 361 -99.33 -23.96 26.19
N ALA A 362 -98.93 -24.88 27.05
CA ALA A 362 -98.30 -26.14 26.64
C ALA A 362 -99.08 -27.34 27.17
N GLY A 363 -99.71 -28.08 26.26
CA GLY A 363 -100.53 -29.25 26.61
C GLY A 363 -101.89 -28.87 27.22
N ARG A 364 -102.73 -29.88 27.40
CA ARG A 364 -104.19 -29.74 27.62
C ARG A 364 -104.63 -29.08 28.94
N ASN A 365 -103.75 -28.46 29.76
CA ASN A 365 -104.11 -27.72 30.98
C ASN A 365 -102.94 -26.93 31.65
N PHE A 366 -101.93 -26.46 30.92
CA PHE A 366 -100.82 -25.71 31.55
C PHE A 366 -100.54 -24.37 30.85
N GLU A 367 -100.74 -23.28 31.59
CA GLU A 367 -100.44 -21.90 31.20
C GLU A 367 -99.20 -21.41 31.97
N TYR A 368 -98.23 -20.83 31.27
CA TYR A 368 -96.95 -20.39 31.82
C TYR A 368 -96.66 -18.94 31.46
N ASP A 369 -96.16 -18.16 32.41
CA ASP A 369 -95.68 -16.80 32.15
C ASP A 369 -94.23 -16.85 31.65
N LEU A 370 -93.94 -16.23 30.51
CA LEU A 370 -92.62 -16.27 29.90
C LEU A 370 -91.77 -15.07 30.34
N TYR A 371 -90.55 -15.37 30.79
CA TYR A 371 -89.53 -14.39 31.18
C TYR A 371 -88.26 -14.62 30.39
N GLN A 372 -87.52 -13.53 30.11
CA GLN A 372 -86.17 -13.60 29.55
C GLN A 372 -85.17 -13.64 30.70
N MET A 373 -84.32 -14.66 30.76
CA MET A 373 -83.19 -14.72 31.69
C MET A 373 -81.89 -14.52 30.93
N CYS A 374 -80.98 -13.69 31.44
CA CYS A 374 -79.68 -13.41 30.84
C CYS A 374 -78.54 -13.68 31.84
N LYS A 375 -77.43 -14.24 31.35
CA LYS A 375 -76.16 -14.42 32.06
C LYS A 375 -75.11 -13.55 31.38
N ALA A 376 -74.51 -12.61 32.10
CA ALA A 376 -73.42 -11.75 31.64
C ALA A 376 -72.21 -11.90 32.57
N PRO A 377 -70.95 -11.83 32.11
CA PRO A 377 -69.79 -11.75 33.01
C PRO A 377 -69.88 -10.51 33.91
N LEU A 378 -69.32 -10.57 35.13
CA LEU A 378 -69.25 -9.43 36.07
C LEU A 378 -68.27 -8.35 35.65
#